data_AF-A0A349YIT6-F1
#
_entry.id   AF-A0A349YIT6-F1
#
_cell.length_a   1.000
_cell.length_b   1.000
_cell.length_c   1.000
_cell.angle_alpha   90.00
_cell.angle_beta   90.00
_cell.angle_gamma   90.00
#
_symmetry.space_group_name_H-M   'P 1'
#
loop_
_entity.id
_entity.type
_entity.pdbx_description
1 polymer ?
#
loop_
_entity_poly.entity_id
_entity_poly.type
_entity_poly.pdbx_seq_one_letter_code
_entity_poly.pdbx_strand_id
1 'polypeptide(L)' 'MVGDNMDVRNLYGYTVDALATGIVRADSVENAREKVKTAYKAHSDCYDEQRDNISVWKLDENSWFEDNPDVIEIMEH' A
#
# COMPACT_ATOMS: atom_id res chain seq x y z
N MET A 1 -20.24 3.19 19.77
CA MET A 1 -19.48 2.44 18.76
C MET A 1 -18.16 3.16 18.64
N VAL A 2 -17.10 2.63 19.22
CA VAL A 2 -15.75 3.14 18.94
C VAL A 2 -15.48 2.65 17.53
N GLY A 3 -15.40 3.56 16.56
CA GLY A 3 -15.04 3.20 15.20
C GLY A 3 -13.77 2.37 15.25
N ASP A 4 -13.67 1.32 14.42
CA ASP A 4 -12.46 0.55 14.29
C ASP A 4 -11.31 1.55 14.10
N ASN A 5 -10.53 1.73 15.16
CA ASN A 5 -9.32 2.51 15.14
C ASN A 5 -8.50 1.81 14.06
N MET A 6 -8.39 2.40 12.85
CA MET A 6 -7.62 1.76 11.78
C MET A 6 -6.28 1.43 12.38
N ASP A 7 -5.96 0.14 12.52
CA ASP A 7 -4.65 -0.26 13.00
C ASP A 7 -3.68 -0.01 11.86
N VAL A 8 -3.24 1.24 11.80
CA VAL A 8 -2.38 1.80 10.76
C VAL A 8 -1.04 1.09 10.68
N ARG A 9 -0.68 0.29 11.69
CA ARG A 9 0.51 -0.59 11.68
C ARG A 9 0.50 -1.60 10.55
N ASN A 10 -0.68 -1.87 9.99
CA ASN A 10 -0.90 -2.84 8.94
C ASN A 10 -1.13 -2.16 7.57
N LEU A 11 -0.70 -0.90 7.39
CA LEU A 11 -0.75 -0.23 6.10
C LEU A 11 0.63 -0.24 5.42
N TYR A 12 0.60 -0.47 4.10
CA TYR A 12 1.75 -0.56 3.24
C TYR A 12 1.53 0.30 2.01
N GLY A 13 2.54 1.07 1.62
CA GLY A 13 2.57 1.76 0.34
C GLY A 13 2.94 0.79 -0.77
N TYR A 14 2.41 1.01 -1.97
CA TYR A 14 2.85 0.31 -3.17
C TYR A 14 2.93 1.23 -4.37
N THR A 15 3.84 0.92 -5.29
CA THR A 15 3.86 1.48 -6.66
C THR A 15 3.72 0.35 -7.67
N VAL A 16 3.10 0.64 -8.80
CA VAL A 16 3.08 -0.24 -9.98
C VAL A 16 3.72 0.51 -11.16
N ASP A 17 5.01 0.29 -11.41
CA ASP A 17 5.84 1.09 -12.33
C ASP A 17 5.47 2.60 -12.30
N ALA A 18 5.21 3.19 -13.47
CA ALA A 18 4.74 4.57 -13.65
C ALA A 18 3.21 4.71 -13.71
N LEU A 19 2.47 3.66 -13.34
CA LEU A 19 1.01 3.62 -13.49
C LEU A 19 0.29 4.22 -12.30
N ALA A 20 0.69 3.83 -11.08
CA ALA A 20 -0.02 4.21 -9.88
C ALA A 20 0.83 4.04 -8.62
N THR A 21 0.48 4.86 -7.62
CA THR A 21 0.91 4.73 -6.22
C THR A 21 -0.34 4.60 -5.36
N GLY A 22 -0.33 3.70 -4.38
CA GLY A 22 -1.47 3.45 -3.52
C GLY A 22 -1.11 2.87 -2.15
N ILE A 23 -2.15 2.55 -1.37
CA ILE A 23 -2.03 1.98 -0.03
C ILE A 23 -2.80 0.65 0.01
N VAL A 24 -2.23 -0.36 0.67
CA VAL A 24 -2.86 -1.65 0.92
C VAL A 24 -2.78 -2.02 2.40
N ARG A 25 -3.85 -2.60 2.93
CA ARG A 25 -3.85 -3.19 4.27
C ARG A 25 -3.34 -4.63 4.23
N ALA A 26 -2.29 -4.93 4.99
CA ALA A 26 -1.64 -6.24 5.03
C ALA A 26 -0.93 -6.52 6.36
N ASP A 27 -0.56 -7.78 6.56
CA ASP A 27 0.14 -8.22 7.78
C ASP A 27 1.67 -8.33 7.56
N SER A 28 2.12 -8.24 6.30
CA SER A 28 3.53 -8.22 5.91
C SER A 28 3.70 -7.60 4.52
N VAL A 29 4.95 -7.32 4.12
CA VAL A 29 5.29 -6.83 2.77
C VAL A 29 4.87 -7.86 1.70
N GLU A 30 5.11 -9.14 1.94
CA GLU A 30 4.74 -10.23 1.03
C GLU A 30 3.21 -10.34 0.91
N ASN A 31 2.49 -10.23 2.03
CA ASN A 31 1.03 -10.24 2.01
C ASN A 31 0.46 -9.02 1.27
N ALA A 32 1.05 -7.84 1.46
CA ALA A 32 0.70 -6.62 0.73
C ALA A 32 0.87 -6.82 -0.77
N ARG A 33 2.03 -7.33 -1.17
CA ARG A 33 2.35 -7.57 -2.58
C ARG A 33 1.40 -8.55 -3.26
N GLU A 34 1.07 -9.68 -2.62
CA GLU A 34 0.11 -10.65 -3.18
C GLU A 34 -1.32 -10.09 -3.27
N LYS A 35 -1.73 -9.24 -2.34
CA LYS A 35 -3.02 -8.53 -2.40
C LYS A 35 -3.08 -7.55 -3.57
N VAL A 36 -2.04 -6.72 -3.74
CA VAL A 36 -1.94 -5.77 -4.85
C VAL A 36 -1.95 -6.52 -6.18
N LYS A 37 -1.11 -7.55 -6.32
CA LYS A 37 -1.08 -8.44 -7.49
C LYS A 37 -2.45 -9.01 -7.82
N THR A 38 -3.17 -9.54 -6.83
CA THR A 38 -4.51 -10.10 -7.02
C THR A 38 -5.52 -9.05 -7.48
N ALA A 39 -5.48 -7.85 -6.90
CA ALA A 39 -6.37 -6.75 -7.28
C ALA A 39 -6.15 -6.30 -8.73
N TYR A 40 -4.88 -6.13 -9.13
CA TYR A 40 -4.54 -5.72 -10.49
C TYR A 40 -4.80 -6.82 -11.54
N LYS A 41 -4.59 -8.09 -11.20
CA LYS A 41 -5.02 -9.22 -12.05
C LYS A 41 -6.53 -9.21 -12.30
N ALA A 42 -7.33 -8.88 -11.29
CA ALA A 42 -8.79 -8.84 -11.40
C ALA A 42 -9.29 -7.65 -12.24
N HIS A 43 -8.60 -6.51 -12.22
CA HIS A 43 -8.99 -5.30 -12.96
C HIS A 43 -8.57 -5.29 -14.45
N SER A 44 -7.66 -6.19 -14.86
CA SER A 44 -7.39 -6.56 -16.27
C SER A 44 -6.86 -5.44 -17.19
N ASP A 45 -6.40 -4.31 -16.67
CA ASP A 45 -6.03 -3.14 -17.49
C ASP A 45 -4.53 -2.81 -17.57
N CYS A 46 -3.65 -3.23 -16.65
CA CYS A 46 -2.22 -2.85 -16.76
C CYS A 46 -1.19 -3.81 -16.11
N TYR A 47 -1.58 -4.99 -15.61
CA TYR A 47 -0.66 -5.88 -14.91
C TYR A 47 -0.07 -6.96 -15.83
N ASP A 48 1.22 -6.86 -16.07
CA ASP A 48 2.02 -7.85 -16.77
C ASP A 48 2.60 -8.85 -15.75
N GLU A 49 2.05 -10.06 -15.67
CA GLU A 49 2.53 -11.09 -14.73
C GLU A 49 3.99 -11.51 -14.98
N GLN A 50 4.54 -11.22 -16.16
CA GLN A 50 5.93 -11.53 -16.51
C GLN A 50 6.90 -10.45 -16.03
N ARG A 51 6.38 -9.31 -15.55
CA ARG A 51 7.17 -8.21 -15.01
C ARG A 51 6.94 -8.09 -13.51
N ASP A 52 8.05 -8.06 -12.78
CA ASP A 52 8.01 -7.63 -11.39
C ASP A 52 7.93 -6.10 -11.33
N ASN A 53 6.73 -5.56 -11.50
CA ASN A 53 6.49 -4.12 -11.54
C ASN A 53 5.90 -3.54 -10.24
N ILE A 54 5.79 -4.34 -9.18
CA ILE A 54 5.17 -3.91 -7.93
C ILE A 54 6.24 -3.70 -6.87
N SER A 55 6.46 -2.46 -6.44
CA SER A 55 7.25 -2.17 -5.24
C SER A 55 6.33 -1.99 -4.05
N VAL A 56 6.73 -2.48 -2.88
CA VAL A 56 5.95 -2.39 -1.63
C VAL A 56 6.88 -1.98 -0.50
N TRP A 57 6.43 -1.05 0.33
CA TRP A 57 7.13 -0.62 1.54
C TRP A 57 6.15 -0.46 2.69
N LYS A 58 6.69 -0.58 3.91
CA LYS A 58 5.90 -0.37 5.13
C LYS A 58 5.73 1.13 5.35
N LEU A 59 4.51 1.56 5.67
CA LEU A 59 4.31 2.90 6.22
C LEU A 59 4.74 2.85 7.69
N ASP A 60 5.76 3.62 8.03
CA ASP A 60 6.34 3.66 9.37
C ASP A 60 5.99 4.94 10.11
N GLU A 61 6.52 5.13 11.32
CA GLU A 61 6.24 6.29 12.16
C GLU A 61 6.53 7.64 11.49
N ASN A 62 7.44 7.68 10.50
CA ASN A 62 7.77 8.90 9.76
C ASN A 62 6.74 9.24 8.68
N SER A 63 5.90 8.28 8.27
CA SER A 63 4.78 8.55 7.36
C SER A 63 3.62 9.30 8.04
N TRP A 64 3.69 9.52 9.35
CA TRP A 64 2.61 10.11 10.15
C TRP A 64 2.98 11.49 10.66
N PHE A 65 2.02 12.39 10.57
CA PHE A 65 2.10 13.68 11.23
C PHE A 65 1.40 13.57 12.59
N GLU A 66 2.17 13.51 13.68
CA GLU A 66 1.60 13.39 15.05
C GLU A 66 0.60 14.51 15.38
N ASP A 67 0.81 15.69 14.80
CA ASP A 67 -0.04 16.87 14.95
C ASP A 67 -1.23 16.90 13.97
N ASN A 68 -1.25 16.03 12.96
CA ASN A 68 -2.30 15.90 11.95
C ASN A 68 -2.60 14.41 11.69
N PRO A 69 -3.22 13.69 12.65
CA PRO A 69 -3.31 12.22 12.64
C PRO A 69 -4.14 11.62 11.49
N ASP A 70 -4.95 12.44 10.82
CA ASP A 70 -5.73 12.05 9.66
C ASP A 70 -4.94 12.10 8.33
N VAL A 71 -3.67 12.55 8.38
CA VAL A 71 -2.80 12.72 7.21
C VAL A 71 -1.70 11.67 7.22
N ILE A 72 -1.51 11.01 6.08
CA ILE A 72 -0.47 10.00 5.84
C ILE A 72 0.37 10.46 4.66
N GLU A 73 1.68 10.55 4.85
CA GLU A 73 2.60 10.80 3.75
C GLU A 73 2.98 9.49 3.07
N ILE A 74 2.80 9.44 1.75
CA ILE A 74 3.32 8.36 0.91
C ILE A 74 4.61 8.88 0.28
N MET A 75 5.75 8.50 0.85
CA MET A 75 7.04 8.81 0.23
C MET A 75 7.17 8.04 -1.09
N GLU A 76 7.35 8.76 -2.20
CA GLU A 76 7.73 8.15 -3.47
C GLU A 76 9.11 7.53 -3.31
N HIS A 77 9.23 6.25 -3.68
CA HIS A 77 10.40 5.42 -3.45
C HIS A 77 11.24 5.23 -4.71
#